data_AF-A0A2P2JZY6-F1
#
_entry.id   AF-A0A2P2JZY6-F1
#
_cell.length_a   1.000
_cell.length_b   1.000
_cell.length_c   1.000
_cell.angle_alpha   90.00
_cell.angle_beta   90.00
_cell.angle_gamma   90.00
#
_symmetry.space_group_name_H-M   'P 1'
#
loop_
_entity.id
_entity.type
_entity.pdbx_description
1 polymer ?
#
loop_
_entity_poly.entity_id
_entity_poly.type
_entity_poly.pdbx_seq_one_letter_code
_entity_poly.pdbx_strand_id
1 'polypeptide(L)'
;MASSVETAEIKDEPAVGVAGVVDKYNVETAELLASNAQHLPIAQAAPIYEHLLIVFPTAAKFWKQYVEAHMAVNNDDATKQIFSRCLLNCLQIPLWRCYIRFIRKVNDKKGLEGQEETRKAFDFMLSYVGMFSSLSCFGS
;
A
#
# COMPACT_ATOMS: atom_id res chain seq x y z
N MET A 1 -53.10 -46.54 -15.90
CA MET A 1 -52.87 -45.16 -16.38
C MET A 1 -51.40 -44.89 -16.20
N ALA A 2 -50.72 -44.61 -17.30
CA ALA A 2 -49.26 -44.50 -17.36
C ALA A 2 -48.78 -43.15 -16.81
N SER A 3 -47.55 -43.21 -16.32
CA SER A 3 -46.70 -42.13 -15.83
C SER A 3 -46.62 -40.92 -16.78
N SER A 4 -46.67 -39.72 -16.21
CA SER A 4 -46.12 -38.52 -16.84
C SER A 4 -45.33 -37.74 -15.80
N VAL A 5 -44.02 -37.97 -15.81
CA VAL A 5 -43.00 -37.05 -15.32
C VAL A 5 -42.65 -36.16 -16.52
N GLU A 6 -42.84 -34.85 -16.39
CA GLU A 6 -42.34 -33.84 -17.34
C GLU A 6 -42.33 -32.51 -16.56
N THR A 7 -41.25 -32.09 -15.91
CA THR A 7 -40.02 -31.43 -16.38
C THR A 7 -40.01 -30.02 -15.76
N ALA A 8 -38.94 -29.75 -15.01
CA ALA A 8 -38.71 -28.54 -14.27
C ALA A 8 -38.42 -27.34 -15.19
N GLU A 9 -39.00 -26.19 -14.89
CA GLU A 9 -38.45 -24.89 -15.28
C GLU A 9 -38.15 -24.10 -14.00
N ILE A 10 -36.93 -24.30 -13.50
CA ILE A 10 -36.34 -23.41 -12.50
C ILE A 10 -35.77 -22.23 -13.28
N LYS A 11 -36.48 -21.12 -13.15
CA LYS A 11 -36.16 -19.78 -13.63
C LYS A 11 -34.69 -19.45 -13.29
N ASP A 12 -33.87 -19.26 -14.33
CA ASP A 12 -32.48 -18.79 -14.24
C ASP A 12 -32.35 -17.59 -13.28
N GLU A 13 -31.90 -17.86 -12.05
CA GLU A 13 -31.10 -16.89 -11.32
C GLU A 13 -29.76 -16.79 -12.04
N PRO A 14 -29.22 -15.59 -12.30
CA PRO A 14 -27.83 -15.48 -12.70
C PRO A 14 -26.99 -15.94 -11.50
N ALA A 15 -26.57 -17.20 -11.58
CA ALA A 15 -25.54 -17.78 -10.74
C ALA A 15 -24.39 -16.79 -10.67
N VAL A 16 -24.14 -16.27 -9.47
CA VAL A 16 -22.90 -15.58 -9.14
C VAL A 16 -21.79 -16.57 -9.46
N GLY A 17 -21.19 -16.38 -10.64
CA GLY A 17 -20.03 -17.09 -11.13
C GLY A 17 -18.85 -16.77 -10.23
N VAL A 18 -18.78 -17.47 -9.11
CA VAL A 18 -17.56 -17.68 -8.36
C VAL A 18 -16.63 -18.48 -9.27
N ALA A 19 -15.43 -17.96 -9.50
CA ALA A 19 -14.37 -18.51 -10.34
C ALA A 19 -14.41 -18.10 -11.83
N GLY A 20 -13.94 -16.88 -12.11
CA GLY A 20 -13.61 -16.45 -13.46
C GLY A 20 -12.62 -15.29 -13.40
N VAL A 21 -11.34 -15.62 -13.15
CA VAL A 21 -10.18 -14.73 -13.22
C VAL A 21 -10.25 -13.57 -12.21
N VAL A 22 -9.59 -13.73 -11.06
CA VAL A 22 -9.09 -12.55 -10.34
C VAL A 22 -8.09 -11.91 -11.29
N ASP A 23 -8.57 -10.98 -12.11
CA ASP A 23 -7.74 -10.23 -13.03
C ASP A 23 -6.70 -9.54 -12.15
N LYS A 24 -5.48 -10.07 -12.17
CA LYS A 24 -4.38 -9.64 -11.31
C LYS A 24 -4.15 -8.13 -11.41
N TYR A 25 -4.60 -7.52 -12.51
CA TYR A 25 -4.46 -6.12 -12.85
C TYR A 25 -5.76 -5.30 -12.70
N ASN A 26 -6.87 -5.88 -12.21
CA ASN A 26 -8.09 -5.11 -12.02
C ASN A 26 -7.93 -4.15 -10.84
N VAL A 27 -7.82 -2.86 -11.16
CA VAL A 27 -7.66 -1.78 -10.18
C VAL A 27 -8.83 -1.76 -9.19
N GLU A 28 -10.05 -2.07 -9.63
CA GLU A 28 -11.23 -2.10 -8.76
C GLU A 28 -11.13 -3.20 -7.69
N THR A 29 -10.67 -4.39 -8.07
CA THR A 29 -10.43 -5.49 -7.13
C THR A 29 -9.32 -5.13 -6.14
N ALA A 30 -8.25 -4.48 -6.61
CA ALA A 30 -7.15 -4.01 -5.77
C ALA A 30 -7.60 -2.98 -4.73
N GLU A 31 -8.44 -2.02 -5.12
CA GLU A 31 -8.99 -1.01 -4.20
C GLU A 31 -9.93 -1.62 -3.15
N LEU A 32 -10.77 -2.57 -3.54
CA LEU A 32 -11.65 -3.28 -2.61
C LEU A 32 -10.85 -4.09 -1.58
N LEU A 33 -9.80 -4.80 -2.03
CA LEU A 33 -8.88 -5.52 -1.15
C LEU A 33 -8.17 -4.58 -0.16
N ALA A 34 -7.69 -3.44 -0.64
CA ALA A 34 -7.05 -2.43 0.20
C ALA A 34 -8.03 -1.84 1.23
N SER A 35 -9.28 -1.57 0.83
CA SER A 35 -10.33 -1.10 1.74
C SER A 35 -10.65 -2.12 2.82
N ASN A 36 -10.81 -3.39 2.46
CA ASN A 36 -11.06 -4.47 3.41
C ASN A 36 -9.87 -4.66 4.37
N ALA A 37 -8.65 -4.57 3.86
CA ALA A 37 -7.42 -4.72 4.65
C ALA A 37 -7.27 -3.66 5.76
N GLN A 38 -7.86 -2.48 5.63
CA GLN A 38 -7.85 -1.46 6.69
C GLN A 38 -8.63 -1.88 7.94
N HIS A 39 -9.61 -2.75 7.78
CA HIS A 39 -10.44 -3.27 8.89
C HIS A 39 -9.85 -4.55 9.51
N LEU A 40 -8.80 -5.10 8.93
CA LEU A 40 -8.16 -6.34 9.37
C LEU A 40 -6.92 -6.04 10.23
N PRO A 41 -6.56 -6.97 11.14
CA PRO A 41 -5.30 -6.86 11.86
C PRO A 41 -4.10 -6.99 10.89
N ILE A 42 -2.97 -6.37 11.24
CA ILE A 42 -1.78 -6.31 10.36
C ILE A 42 -1.29 -7.68 9.90
N ALA A 43 -1.44 -8.72 10.73
CA ALA A 43 -1.05 -10.08 10.38
C ALA A 43 -1.77 -10.62 9.13
N GLN A 44 -3.03 -10.23 8.93
CA GLN A 44 -3.83 -10.61 7.77
C GLN A 44 -3.75 -9.55 6.66
N ALA A 45 -3.65 -8.27 7.02
CA ALA A 45 -3.57 -7.18 6.06
C ALA A 45 -2.22 -7.15 5.31
N ALA A 46 -1.11 -7.52 5.96
CA ALA A 46 0.22 -7.48 5.36
C ALA A 46 0.36 -8.29 4.06
N PRO A 47 -0.02 -9.59 3.99
CA PRO A 47 0.08 -10.34 2.74
C PRO A 47 -0.81 -9.76 1.63
N ILE A 48 -1.94 -9.13 1.98
CA ILE A 48 -2.82 -8.46 1.01
C ILE A 48 -2.08 -7.25 0.42
N TYR A 49 -1.53 -6.37 1.25
CA TYR A 49 -0.77 -5.21 0.77
C TYR A 49 0.46 -5.63 -0.03
N GLU A 50 1.21 -6.64 0.39
CA GLU A 50 2.35 -7.15 -0.37
C GLU A 50 1.92 -7.64 -1.77
N HIS A 51 0.79 -8.36 -1.87
CA HIS A 51 0.26 -8.77 -3.16
C HIS A 51 -0.10 -7.57 -4.05
N LEU A 52 -0.79 -6.56 -3.48
CA LEU A 52 -1.15 -5.34 -4.19
C LEU A 52 0.09 -4.58 -4.68
N LEU A 53 1.15 -4.54 -3.87
CA LEU A 53 2.40 -3.85 -4.18
C LEU A 53 3.26 -4.61 -5.21
N ILE A 54 3.11 -5.93 -5.34
CA ILE A 54 3.71 -6.69 -6.44
C ILE A 54 3.09 -6.28 -7.78
N VAL A 55 1.78 -6.04 -7.80
CA VAL A 55 1.07 -5.61 -9.02
C VAL A 55 1.27 -4.12 -9.29
N PHE A 56 1.14 -3.30 -8.25
CA PHE A 56 1.17 -1.84 -8.31
C PHE A 56 2.27 -1.25 -7.42
N PRO A 57 3.56 -1.46 -7.74
CA PRO A 57 4.68 -1.01 -6.90
C PRO A 57 4.80 0.52 -6.84
N THR A 58 4.24 1.23 -7.81
CA THR A 58 4.25 2.71 -7.88
C THR A 58 3.01 3.36 -7.24
N ALA A 59 2.06 2.57 -6.73
CA ALA A 59 0.83 3.10 -6.14
C ALA A 59 1.07 3.58 -4.70
N ALA A 60 1.34 4.87 -4.54
CA ALA A 60 1.54 5.49 -3.21
C ALA A 60 0.33 5.35 -2.28
N LYS A 61 -0.89 5.20 -2.82
CA LYS A 61 -2.12 4.96 -2.04
C LYS A 61 -1.99 3.69 -1.20
N PHE A 62 -1.54 2.58 -1.79
CA PHE A 62 -1.40 1.31 -1.09
C PHE A 62 -0.24 1.32 -0.10
N TRP A 63 0.91 1.90 -0.48
CA TRP A 63 2.04 2.09 0.44
C TRP A 63 1.64 2.88 1.70
N LYS A 64 0.87 3.96 1.52
CA LYS A 64 0.40 4.78 2.64
C LYS A 64 -0.47 3.96 3.60
N GLN A 65 -1.46 3.24 3.08
CA GLN A 65 -2.35 2.41 3.90
C GLN A 65 -1.58 1.29 4.62
N TYR A 66 -0.60 0.69 3.94
CA TYR A 66 0.22 -0.36 4.52
C TYR A 66 1.08 0.16 5.69
N VAL A 67 1.73 1.31 5.50
CA VAL A 67 2.50 1.99 6.56
C VAL A 67 1.59 2.39 7.73
N GLU A 68 0.42 2.97 7.46
CA GLU A 68 -0.53 3.39 8.50
C GLU A 68 -0.99 2.20 9.35
N ALA A 69 -1.21 1.03 8.72
CA ALA A 69 -1.55 -0.20 9.42
C ALA A 69 -0.41 -0.70 10.34
N HIS A 70 0.86 -0.62 9.91
CA HIS A 70 2.01 -0.95 10.77
C HIS A 70 2.24 0.07 11.89
N MET A 71 2.01 1.35 11.61
CA MET A 71 2.09 2.42 12.61
C MET A 71 1.01 2.25 13.70
N ALA A 72 -0.19 1.76 13.35
CA ALA A 72 -1.25 1.49 14.33
C ALA A 72 -0.87 0.41 15.35
N VAL A 73 -0.04 -0.57 14.94
CA VAL A 73 0.45 -1.65 15.81
C VAL A 73 1.72 -1.25 16.57
N ASN A 74 2.20 0.00 16.41
CA ASN A 74 3.46 0.50 16.96
C ASN A 74 4.68 -0.36 16.58
N ASN A 75 4.65 -0.98 15.39
CA ASN A 75 5.79 -1.74 14.88
C ASN A 75 6.73 -0.81 14.10
N ASP A 76 7.59 -0.11 14.84
CA ASP A 76 8.51 0.88 14.26
C ASP A 76 9.54 0.23 13.31
N ASP A 77 9.98 -1.00 13.58
CA ASP A 77 10.98 -1.68 12.73
C ASP A 77 10.39 -2.07 11.37
N ALA A 78 9.24 -2.73 11.37
CA ALA A 78 8.55 -3.09 10.13
C ALA A 78 8.19 -1.85 9.29
N THR A 79 7.75 -0.78 9.95
CA THR A 79 7.44 0.48 9.29
C THR A 79 8.67 1.06 8.56
N LYS A 80 9.87 1.01 9.18
CA LYS A 80 11.11 1.45 8.54
C LYS A 80 11.45 0.62 7.31
N GLN A 81 11.32 -0.71 7.39
CA GLN A 81 11.61 -1.59 6.26
C GLN A 81 10.71 -1.30 5.05
N ILE A 82 9.42 -1.03 5.31
CA ILE A 82 8.46 -0.65 4.29
C ILE A 82 8.84 0.69 3.66
N PHE A 83 9.24 1.67 4.47
CA PHE A 83 9.74 2.94 3.95
C PHE A 83 10.99 2.77 3.09
N SER A 84 11.95 1.94 3.50
CA SER A 84 13.14 1.66 2.67
C SER A 84 12.76 1.09 1.30
N ARG A 85 11.74 0.22 1.22
CA ARG A 85 11.23 -0.29 -0.06
C ARG A 85 10.47 0.76 -0.86
N CYS A 86 9.57 1.51 -0.22
CA CYS A 86 8.73 2.47 -0.92
C CYS A 86 9.51 3.68 -1.41
N LEU A 87 10.51 4.16 -0.66
CA LEU A 87 11.37 5.28 -1.07
C LEU A 87 12.30 4.92 -2.23
N LEU A 88 12.60 3.63 -2.45
CA LEU A 88 13.37 3.18 -3.61
C LEU A 88 12.50 2.96 -4.86
N ASN A 89 11.26 2.48 -4.68
CA ASN A 89 10.37 2.13 -5.79
C ASN A 89 9.41 3.27 -6.21
N CYS A 90 9.04 4.14 -5.27
CA CYS A 90 7.97 5.13 -5.44
C CYS A 90 8.26 6.41 -4.62
N LEU A 91 8.83 7.42 -5.28
CA LEU A 91 9.26 8.68 -4.65
C LEU A 91 8.18 9.75 -4.68
N GLN A 92 7.03 9.43 -4.09
CA GLN A 92 5.91 10.38 -4.02
C GLN A 92 6.07 11.30 -2.81
N ILE A 93 5.91 12.61 -3.01
CA ILE A 93 5.92 13.64 -1.95
C ILE A 93 5.06 13.26 -0.72
N PRO A 94 3.82 12.72 -0.85
CA PRO A 94 3.05 12.30 0.31
C PRO A 94 3.70 11.19 1.15
N LEU A 95 4.43 10.25 0.54
CA LEU A 95 5.15 9.19 1.27
C LEU A 95 6.34 9.75 2.04
N TRP A 96 7.12 10.63 1.42
CA TRP A 96 8.21 11.35 2.08
C TRP A 96 7.73 12.16 3.29
N ARG A 97 6.60 12.85 3.17
CA ARG A 97 5.99 13.58 4.30
C ARG A 97 5.61 12.65 5.44
N CYS A 98 5.08 11.46 5.12
CA CYS A 98 4.72 10.45 6.12
C CYS A 98 5.98 9.87 6.79
N TYR A 99 7.01 9.53 6.01
CA TYR A 99 8.30 9.04 6.47
C TYR A 99 8.97 10.00 7.45
N ILE A 100 9.08 11.28 7.08
CA ILE A 100 9.69 12.30 7.92
C ILE A 100 8.94 12.45 9.25
N ARG A 101 7.60 12.47 9.21
CA ARG A 101 6.77 12.53 10.42
C ARG A 101 7.02 11.32 11.31
N PHE A 102 7.12 10.14 10.72
CA PHE A 102 7.40 8.89 11.41
C PHE A 102 8.80 8.88 12.04
N ILE A 103 9.85 9.24 11.28
CA ILE A 103 11.22 9.32 11.79
C ILE A 103 11.31 10.28 12.97
N ARG A 104 10.68 11.46 12.87
CA ARG A 104 10.64 12.42 13.97
C ARG A 104 10.03 11.79 15.22
N LYS A 105 8.89 11.11 15.10
CA LYS A 105 8.21 10.45 16.23
C LYS A 105 9.04 9.33 16.85
N VAL A 106 9.69 8.51 16.04
CA VAL A 106 10.52 7.38 16.52
C VAL A 106 11.80 7.87 17.18
N ASN A 107 12.43 8.87 16.60
CA ASN A 107 13.69 9.40 17.08
C ASN A 107 13.53 10.41 18.23
N ASP A 108 12.33 10.95 18.45
CA ASP A 108 12.02 11.80 19.61
C ASP A 108 12.38 11.11 20.93
N LYS A 109 12.13 9.79 21.01
CA LYS A 109 12.48 8.95 22.17
C LYS A 109 13.98 8.79 22.39
N LYS A 110 14.82 9.11 21.40
CA LYS A 110 16.29 8.92 21.42
C LYS A 110 17.07 10.20 21.74
N GLY A 111 16.41 11.34 21.94
CA GLY A 111 17.09 12.60 22.25
C GLY A 111 18.02 13.10 21.13
N LEU A 112 19.23 13.53 21.47
CA LEU A 112 20.16 14.20 20.55
C LEU A 112 20.63 13.31 19.39
N GLU A 113 20.96 12.04 19.64
CA GLU A 113 21.35 11.10 18.56
C GLU A 113 20.21 10.88 17.56
N GLY A 114 18.97 10.82 18.04
CA GLY A 114 17.79 10.72 17.18
C GLY A 114 17.56 11.95 16.30
N GLN A 115 17.91 13.14 16.78
CA GLN A 115 17.81 14.37 16.00
C GLN A 115 18.79 14.39 14.84
N GLU A 116 20.02 13.88 15.03
CA GLU A 116 20.99 13.76 13.95
C GLU A 116 20.51 12.80 12.85
N GLU A 117 20.00 11.63 13.23
CA GLU A 117 19.43 10.67 12.26
C GLU A 117 18.23 11.25 11.51
N THR A 118 17.40 12.01 12.22
CA THR A 118 16.28 12.73 11.62
C THR A 118 16.77 13.76 10.60
N ARG A 119 17.80 14.54 10.95
CA ARG A 119 18.40 15.54 10.06
C ARG A 119 18.98 14.88 8.80
N LYS A 120 19.71 13.78 8.93
CA LYS A 120 20.24 13.01 7.79
C LYS A 120 19.12 12.56 6.84
N ALA A 121 18.00 12.08 7.39
CA ALA A 121 16.84 11.68 6.59
C ALA A 121 16.18 12.86 5.85
N PHE A 122 16.12 14.04 6.49
CA PHE A 122 15.66 15.28 5.84
C PHE A 122 16.58 15.71 4.70
N ASP A 123 17.89 15.72 4.93
CA ASP A 123 18.89 16.09 3.93
C ASP A 123 18.83 15.13 2.73
N PHE A 124 18.64 13.83 2.98
CA PHE A 124 18.42 12.83 1.93
C PHE A 124 17.17 13.13 1.10
N MET A 125 16.04 13.41 1.75
CA MET A 125 14.80 13.79 1.06
C MET A 125 14.97 15.09 0.23
N LEU A 126 15.62 16.12 0.78
CA LEU A 126 15.87 17.38 0.08
C LEU A 126 16.77 17.20 -1.13
N SER A 127 17.83 16.39 -1.02
CA SER A 127 18.71 16.08 -2.15
C SER A 127 17.93 15.46 -3.32
N TYR A 128 16.94 14.61 -2.99
CA TYR A 128 16.13 13.91 -3.97
C TYR A 128 15.10 14.85 -4.64
N VAL A 129 14.42 15.69 -3.86
CA VAL A 129 13.44 16.66 -4.38
C VAL A 129 14.12 17.78 -5.17
N GLY A 130 15.28 18.25 -4.72
CA GLY A 130 16.09 19.25 -5.42
C GLY A 130 16.62 18.75 -6.77
N MET A 131 17.00 17.47 -6.85
CA MET A 131 17.43 16.85 -8.11
C MET A 131 16.29 16.79 -9.14
N PHE A 132 15.07 16.48 -8.72
CA PHE A 132 13.91 16.45 -9.63
C PHE A 132 13.60 17.82 -10.23
N SER A 133 13.72 18.90 -9.45
CA SER A 133 13.50 20.27 -9.95
C SER A 133 14.58 20.75 -10.93
N SER A 134 15.79 20.20 -10.85
CA SER A 134 16.91 20.55 -11.73
C SER A 134 16.81 19.89 -13.11
N LEU A 135 16.34 18.64 -13.17
CA LEU A 135 16.22 17.87 -14.41
C LEU A 135 15.14 18.40 -15.37
N SER A 136 14.12 19.11 -14.87
CA SER A 136 13.10 19.75 -15.70
C SER A 136 13.57 21.01 -16.45
N CYS A 137 14.78 21.51 -16.18
CA CYS A 137 15.32 22.71 -16.84
C CYS A 137 16.29 22.42 -17.99
N PHE A 138 16.58 21.15 -18.32
CA PHE A 138 17.55 20.77 -19.36
C PHE A 138 16.91 20.22 -20.65
N GLY A 139 15.68 20.65 -20.94
CA GLY A 139 14.95 20.27 -22.16
C GLY A 139 14.13 21.44 -22.70
N SER A 140 14.81 22.48 -23.17
CA SER A 140 14.29 23.49 -24.12
C SER A 140 15.29 23.64 -25.26
#